data_AF-A0A3D1IQY0-F1
#
_entry.id   AF-A0A3D1IQY0-F1
#
_cell.length_a   1.000
_cell.length_b   1.000
_cell.length_c   1.000
_cell.angle_alpha   90.00
_cell.angle_beta   90.00
_cell.angle_gamma   90.00
#
_symmetry.space_group_name_H-M   'P 1'
#
loop_
_entity.id
_entity.type
_entity.pdbx_description
1 polymer ?
#
loop_
_entity_poly.entity_id
_entity_poly.type
_entity_poly.pdbx_seq_one_letter_code
_entity_poly.pdbx_strand_id
1 'polypeptide(L)'
;MSKALPEGPLAFVHGDDDFAVAQRARQIYHGWCEAEGGEDNEIIEAHSANAGEAVKALGRLHEAIDTLPFFGGGKVVWFKDCNFLGDDRTAKVNDVSSGLA
;
A
#
# COMPACT_ATOMS: atom_id res chain seq x y z
N MET A 1 -9.67 -22.45 1.92
CA MET A 1 -8.34 -22.48 1.28
C MET A 1 -7.94 -21.05 0.99
N SER A 2 -6.76 -20.59 1.43
CA SER A 2 -6.29 -19.23 1.12
C SER A 2 -5.95 -19.13 -0.37
N LYS A 3 -6.30 -17.99 -0.99
CA LYS A 3 -5.95 -17.70 -2.40
C LYS A 3 -4.43 -17.59 -2.53
N ALA A 4 -3.85 -18.11 -3.62
CA ALA A 4 -2.41 -18.05 -3.89
C ALA A 4 -1.88 -16.60 -3.81
N LEU A 5 -0.63 -16.41 -3.38
CA LEU A 5 -0.01 -15.08 -3.32
C LEU A 5 0.09 -14.50 -4.74
N PRO A 6 -0.12 -13.19 -4.94
CA PRO A 6 0.08 -12.54 -6.23
C PRO A 6 1.54 -12.66 -6.68
N GLU A 7 1.73 -12.79 -7.98
CA GLU A 7 3.04 -12.74 -8.64
C GLU A 7 3.38 -11.29 -9.04
N GLY A 8 4.66 -10.94 -9.04
CA GLY A 8 5.14 -9.60 -9.40
C GLY A 8 5.25 -8.62 -8.21
N PRO A 9 5.73 -7.39 -8.45
CA PRO A 9 6.14 -6.47 -7.39
C PRO A 9 5.00 -5.63 -6.79
N LEU A 10 3.78 -5.72 -7.33
CA LEU A 10 2.63 -4.90 -6.91
C LEU A 10 1.35 -5.72 -6.86
N ALA A 11 0.60 -5.56 -5.77
CA ALA A 11 -0.72 -6.13 -5.59
C ALA A 11 -1.71 -5.04 -5.15
N PHE A 12 -2.78 -4.86 -5.91
CA PHE A 12 -3.88 -3.99 -5.54
C PHE A 12 -5.06 -4.82 -5.03
N VAL A 13 -5.48 -4.57 -3.80
CA VAL A 13 -6.60 -5.27 -3.16
C VAL A 13 -7.72 -4.27 -2.94
N HIS A 14 -8.84 -4.49 -3.63
CA HIS A 14 -10.03 -3.64 -3.54
C HIS A 14 -11.30 -4.50 -3.60
N GLY A 15 -12.41 -3.94 -3.14
CA GLY A 15 -13.73 -4.61 -3.13
C GLY A 15 -14.68 -3.91 -2.17
N ASP A 16 -15.94 -4.33 -2.19
CA ASP A 16 -17.02 -3.71 -1.40
C ASP A 16 -17.13 -4.28 0.03
N ASP A 17 -16.33 -5.30 0.36
CA ASP A 17 -16.24 -5.91 1.69
C ASP A 17 -14.90 -5.55 2.33
N ASP A 18 -14.92 -4.50 3.16
CA ASP A 18 -13.74 -3.98 3.86
C ASP A 18 -13.02 -5.05 4.69
N PHE A 19 -13.78 -5.98 5.31
CA PHE A 19 -13.18 -7.03 6.12
C PHE A 19 -12.43 -8.03 5.22
N ALA A 20 -13.03 -8.45 4.11
CA ALA A 20 -12.39 -9.35 3.16
C ALA A 20 -11.15 -8.70 2.50
N VAL A 21 -11.22 -7.41 2.16
CA VAL A 21 -10.09 -6.63 1.61
C VAL A 21 -8.95 -6.58 2.63
N ALA A 22 -9.22 -6.15 3.87
CA ALA A 22 -8.22 -6.05 4.92
C ALA A 22 -7.61 -7.41 5.28
N GLN A 23 -8.44 -8.46 5.35
CA GLN A 23 -7.97 -9.83 5.57
C GLN A 23 -7.02 -10.29 4.45
N ARG A 24 -7.39 -10.03 3.20
CA ARG A 24 -6.60 -10.45 2.04
C ARG A 24 -5.29 -9.66 1.93
N ALA A 25 -5.32 -8.35 2.12
CA ALA A 25 -4.13 -7.51 2.11
C ALA A 25 -3.13 -7.96 3.20
N ARG A 26 -3.61 -8.30 4.41
CA ARG A 26 -2.79 -8.85 5.49
C ARG A 26 -2.13 -10.17 5.11
N GLN A 27 -2.86 -11.08 4.46
CA GLN A 27 -2.31 -12.35 3.99
C GLN A 27 -1.20 -12.15 2.96
N ILE A 28 -1.38 -11.21 2.02
CA ILE A 28 -0.39 -10.89 1.00
C ILE A 28 0.86 -10.29 1.64
N TYR A 29 0.68 -9.28 2.50
CA TYR A 29 1.79 -8.63 3.20
C TYR A 29 2.66 -9.64 3.96
N HIS A 30 2.06 -10.46 4.83
CA HIS A 30 2.82 -11.45 5.58
C HIS A 30 3.49 -12.50 4.67
N GLY A 31 2.77 -12.98 3.65
CA GLY A 31 3.33 -13.96 2.72
C GLY A 31 4.51 -13.41 1.92
N TRP A 32 4.46 -12.14 1.51
CA TRP A 32 5.59 -11.48 0.86
C TRP A 32 6.74 -11.20 1.82
N CYS A 33 6.48 -10.75 3.05
CA CYS A 33 7.54 -10.57 4.05
C CYS A 33 8.29 -11.88 4.32
N GLU A 34 7.58 -13.01 4.41
CA GLU A 34 8.18 -14.34 4.58
C GLU A 34 9.00 -14.76 3.35
N ALA A 35 8.54 -14.44 2.13
CA ALA A 35 9.20 -14.83 0.89
C ALA A 35 10.45 -13.99 0.58
N GLU A 36 10.40 -12.68 0.81
CA GLU A 36 11.51 -11.75 0.54
C GLU A 36 12.62 -11.85 1.59
N GLY A 37 12.28 -12.28 2.81
CA GLY A 37 13.23 -12.50 3.91
C GLY A 37 13.94 -11.23 4.41
N GLY A 38 13.53 -10.04 3.94
CA GLY A 38 14.05 -8.76 4.41
C GLY A 38 13.40 -8.29 5.70
N GLU A 39 14.12 -7.46 6.46
CA GLU A 39 13.70 -6.98 7.79
C GLU A 39 13.11 -5.56 7.76
N ASP A 40 13.30 -4.82 6.66
CA ASP A 40 12.92 -3.40 6.53
C ASP A 40 11.47 -3.20 6.03
N ASN A 41 10.58 -4.18 6.23
CA ASN A 41 9.19 -4.11 5.78
C ASN A 41 8.42 -2.98 6.49
N GLU A 42 7.50 -2.33 5.77
CA GLU A 42 6.85 -1.10 6.24
C GLU A 42 5.33 -1.13 6.03
N ILE A 43 4.57 -0.63 7.01
CA ILE A 43 3.12 -0.41 6.89
C ILE A 43 2.86 1.09 6.98
N ILE A 44 2.22 1.65 5.96
CA ILE A 44 1.84 3.05 5.89
C ILE A 44 0.31 3.13 5.97
N GLU A 45 -0.21 3.68 7.07
CA GLU A 45 -1.63 4.00 7.20
C GLU A 45 -1.97 5.16 6.25
N ALA A 46 -2.79 4.87 5.24
CA ALA A 46 -3.13 5.77 4.16
C ALA A 46 -4.60 6.24 4.20
N HIS A 47 -5.36 5.84 5.22
CA HIS A 47 -6.70 6.40 5.40
C HIS A 47 -6.60 7.91 5.63
N SER A 48 -7.25 8.68 4.77
CA SER A 48 -7.13 10.14 4.77
C SER A 48 -8.51 10.81 4.83
N ALA A 49 -8.65 11.83 5.67
CA ALA A 49 -9.87 12.62 5.79
C ALA A 49 -9.95 13.75 4.76
N ASN A 50 -8.82 14.11 4.13
CA ASN A 50 -8.73 15.18 3.14
C ASN A 50 -7.53 15.00 2.20
N ALA A 51 -7.47 15.83 1.14
CA ALA A 51 -6.40 15.79 0.14
C ALA A 51 -5.00 16.08 0.68
N GLY A 52 -4.88 16.94 1.70
CA GLY A 52 -3.58 17.23 2.31
C GLY A 52 -3.00 16.02 3.04
N GLU A 53 -3.85 15.22 3.69
CA GLU A 53 -3.45 13.94 4.29
C GLU A 53 -3.10 12.90 3.23
N ALA A 54 -3.88 12.83 2.15
CA ALA A 54 -3.61 11.93 1.03
C ALA A 54 -2.24 12.22 0.39
N VAL A 55 -1.92 13.49 0.11
CA VAL A 55 -0.61 13.91 -0.43
C VAL A 55 0.54 13.54 0.53
N LYS A 56 0.35 13.71 1.84
CA LYS A 56 1.36 13.30 2.82
C LYS A 56 1.56 11.79 2.85
N ALA A 57 0.48 11.01 2.75
CA ALA A 57 0.55 9.55 2.68
C ALA A 57 1.30 9.09 1.41
N LEU A 58 1.04 9.72 0.26
CA LEU A 58 1.77 9.46 -0.99
C LEU A 58 3.26 9.81 -0.87
N GLY A 59 3.60 10.94 -0.24
CA GLY A 59 5.00 11.29 0.03
C GLY A 59 5.73 10.21 0.84
N ARG A 60 5.09 9.69 1.89
CA ARG A 60 5.63 8.58 2.69
C ARG A 60 5.77 7.29 1.88
N LEU A 61 4.83 7.02 0.98
CA LEU A 61 4.89 5.86 0.09
C LEU A 61 6.10 5.94 -0.84
N HIS A 62 6.35 7.10 -1.46
CA HIS A 62 7.53 7.33 -2.29
C HIS A 62 8.83 7.18 -1.49
N GLU A 63 8.92 7.83 -0.33
CA GLU A 63 10.07 7.67 0.58
C GLU A 63 10.33 6.20 0.91
N ALA A 64 9.28 5.43 1.20
CA ALA A 64 9.41 4.03 1.54
C ALA A 64 9.88 3.16 0.36
N ILE A 65 9.38 3.39 -0.86
CA ILE A 65 9.72 2.59 -2.04
C ILE A 65 11.09 2.99 -2.60
N ASP A 66 11.46 4.27 -2.56
CA ASP A 66 12.74 4.78 -3.08
C ASP A 66 13.91 4.52 -2.12
N THR A 67 13.63 4.09 -0.89
CA THR A 67 14.65 3.73 0.10
C THR A 67 14.96 2.23 0.02
N LEU A 68 16.18 1.91 -0.41
CA LEU A 68 16.69 0.54 -0.40
C LEU A 68 16.74 -0.05 1.04
N PRO A 69 16.44 -1.35 1.21
CA PRO A 69 16.55 -2.01 2.51
C PRO A 69 18.01 -1.99 3.00
N PHE A 70 18.18 -1.78 4.31
CA PHE A 70 19.48 -1.71 4.96
C PHE A 70 20.04 -3.11 5.26
N PHE A 71 19.17 -4.06 5.63
CA PHE A 71 19.58 -5.40 6.07
C PHE A 71 19.61 -6.44 4.93
N GLY A 72 19.55 -6.00 3.68
CA GLY A 72 19.49 -6.87 2.50
C GLY A 72 18.12 -7.56 2.34
N GLY A 73 18.00 -8.44 1.34
CA GLY A 73 16.71 -9.00 0.94
C GLY A 73 15.81 -7.98 0.25
N GLY A 74 14.53 -8.32 0.09
CA GLY A 74 13.50 -7.41 -0.44
C GLY A 74 12.80 -6.61 0.66
N LYS A 75 12.31 -5.42 0.30
CA LYS A 75 11.45 -4.59 1.16
C LYS A 75 10.01 -4.71 0.72
N VAL A 76 9.12 -5.09 1.63
CA VAL A 76 7.67 -5.11 1.39
C VAL A 76 7.04 -3.88 2.03
N VAL A 77 6.35 -3.06 1.22
CA VAL A 77 5.61 -1.88 1.68
C VAL A 77 4.11 -2.11 1.54
N TRP A 78 3.36 -1.92 2.62
CA TRP A 78 1.90 -1.96 2.60
C TRP A 78 1.30 -0.57 2.78
N PHE A 79 0.76 -0.02 1.70
CA PHE A 79 -0.07 1.18 1.71
C PHE A 79 -1.50 0.84 2.14
N LYS A 80 -1.74 0.86 3.45
CA LYS A 80 -2.91 0.26 4.10
C LYS A 80 -4.08 1.24 4.17
N ASP A 81 -5.29 0.73 3.93
CA ASP A 81 -6.57 1.44 4.06
C ASP A 81 -6.65 2.75 3.26
N CYS A 82 -5.98 2.80 2.10
CA CYS A 82 -6.06 3.94 1.19
C CYS A 82 -7.48 4.09 0.63
N ASN A 83 -8.10 5.24 0.91
CA ASN A 83 -9.49 5.53 0.59
C ASN A 83 -9.67 6.57 -0.52
N PHE A 84 -8.60 6.99 -1.21
CA PHE A 84 -8.61 8.10 -2.18
C PHE A 84 -8.15 7.68 -3.59
N LEU A 85 -8.21 6.39 -3.92
CA LEU A 85 -7.91 5.84 -5.25
C LEU A 85 -9.16 5.70 -6.15
N GLY A 86 -10.33 6.07 -5.63
CA GLY A 86 -11.60 5.98 -6.33
C GLY A 86 -12.03 7.30 -6.99
N ASP A 87 -13.33 7.55 -7.01
CA ASP A 87 -13.94 8.72 -7.67
C ASP A 87 -14.46 9.79 -6.69
N ASP A 88 -14.02 9.74 -5.44
CA ASP A 88 -14.44 10.70 -4.43
C ASP A 88 -13.80 12.09 -4.62
N ARG A 89 -14.25 13.05 -3.79
CA ARG A 89 -13.80 14.44 -3.85
C ARG A 89 -12.29 14.58 -3.60
N THR A 90 -11.72 13.74 -2.73
CA THR A 90 -10.30 13.76 -2.39
C THR A 90 -9.47 13.24 -3.56
N ALA A 91 -9.90 12.14 -4.19
CA ALA A 91 -9.24 11.52 -5.34
C ALA A 91 -9.18 12.45 -6.57
N LYS A 92 -10.19 13.32 -6.75
CA LYS A 92 -10.28 14.26 -7.88
C LYS A 92 -9.44 15.53 -7.73
N VAL A 93 -8.74 15.72 -6.62
CA VAL A 93 -7.81 16.84 -6.45
C VAL A 93 -6.55 16.56 -7.26
N ASN A 94 -6.15 17.52 -8.11
CA ASN A 94 -5.01 17.37 -9.03
C ASN A 94 -3.72 16.93 -8.34
N ASP A 95 -3.45 17.43 -7.13
CA ASP A 95 -2.24 17.07 -6.39
C ASP A 95 -2.26 15.60 -5.95
N VAL A 96 -3.44 15.05 -5.62
CA VAL A 96 -3.60 13.64 -5.27
C VAL A 96 -3.43 12.77 -6.52
N SER A 97 -4.06 13.12 -7.63
CA SER A 97 -3.94 12.36 -8.88
C SER A 97 -2.52 12.44 -9.49
N SER A 98 -1.85 13.58 -9.37
CA SER A 98 -0.46 13.74 -9.84
C SER A 98 0.53 12.97 -8.97
N GLY A 99 0.26 12.82 -7.67
CA GLY A 99 1.09 12.02 -6.77
C GLY A 99 0.96 10.51 -6.97
N LEU A 100 0.01 10.05 -7.79
CA LEU A 100 -0.16 8.65 -8.18
C LEU A 100 0.49 8.31 -9.53
N ALA A 101 0.87 9.31 -10.33
CA ALA A 101 1.40 9.17 -11.69
C ALA A 101 2.93 9.11 -11.70
#